data_AF-A0A937I7U4-F1
#
_entry.id   AF-A0A937I7U4-F1
#
_cell.length_a   1.000
_cell.length_b   1.000
_cell.length_c   1.000
_cell.angle_alpha   90.00
_cell.angle_beta   90.00
_cell.angle_gamma   90.00
#
_symmetry.space_group_name_H-M   'P 1'
#
loop_
_entity.id
_entity.type
_entity.pdbx_description
1 polymer ?
#
loop_
_entity_poly.entity_id
_entity_poly.type
_entity_poly.pdbx_seq_one_letter_code
_entity_poly.pdbx_strand_id
1 'polypeptide(L)' 'MDNPFDHTDIDDVVHGRLRLGIMAYLSSVSPAIFGELRDKVQATDGNLSTHLRKLEEAGYVRQEKSFVGKR' A
#
# COMPACT_ATOMS: atom_id res chain seq x y z
N MET A 1 28.44 17.00 11.92
CA MET A 1 27.19 17.14 11.16
C MET A 1 26.16 16.34 11.91
N ASP A 2 25.18 17.00 12.50
CA ASP A 2 24.07 16.29 13.14
C ASP A 2 23.23 15.67 12.02
N ASN A 3 23.04 14.36 12.08
CA ASN A 3 22.10 13.67 11.20
C ASN A 3 20.69 13.98 11.72
N PRO A 4 19.85 14.74 11.01
CA PRO A 4 18.52 15.11 11.47
C PRO A 4 17.53 13.94 11.43
N PHE A 5 17.97 12.76 10.99
CA PHE A 5 17.13 11.58 10.90
C PHE A 5 16.92 10.93 12.27
N ASP A 6 15.69 10.97 12.76
CA ASP A 6 15.21 10.12 13.84
C ASP A 6 14.25 9.06 13.28
N HIS A 7 14.64 7.79 13.36
CA HIS A 7 13.81 6.67 12.91
C HIS A 7 12.51 6.52 13.72
N THR A 8 12.39 7.14 14.89
CA THR A 8 11.17 7.11 15.71
C THR A 8 10.05 7.99 15.15
N ASP A 9 10.37 8.90 14.21
CA ASP A 9 9.37 9.72 13.50
C ASP A 9 8.72 8.96 12.32
N ILE A 10 9.15 7.73 12.03
CA ILE A 10 8.53 6.90 11.00
C ILE A 10 7.13 6.50 11.46
N ASP A 11 6.13 6.80 10.63
CA ASP A 11 4.74 6.43 10.89
C ASP A 11 4.58 4.91 11.08
N ASP A 12 3.99 4.50 12.20
CA ASP A 12 3.67 3.11 12.51
C ASP A 12 2.75 2.46 11.47
N VAL A 13 2.00 3.26 10.71
CA VAL A 13 1.20 2.80 9.58
C VAL A 13 2.09 2.22 8.48
N VAL A 14 3.29 2.75 8.25
CA VAL A 14 4.19 2.22 7.23
C VAL A 14 5.07 1.08 7.75
N HIS A 15 5.25 0.98 9.07
CA HIS A 15 6.14 0.01 9.74
C HIS A 15 5.72 -1.48 9.62
N GLY A 16 4.68 -1.81 8.84
CA GLY A 16 4.34 -3.21 8.54
C GLY A 16 4.97 -3.69 7.24
N ARG A 17 5.69 -4.84 7.23
CA ARG A 17 6.35 -5.40 6.04
C ARG A 17 5.50 -5.40 4.77
N LEU A 18 4.23 -5.81 4.87
CA LEU A 18 3.33 -5.84 3.72
C LEU A 18 2.90 -4.44 3.28
N ARG A 19 2.65 -3.51 4.21
CA ARG A 19 2.32 -2.12 3.89
C ARG A 19 3.49 -1.41 3.22
N LEU A 20 4.70 -1.61 3.74
CA LEU A 20 5.93 -1.15 3.12
C LEU A 20 6.11 -1.73 1.71
N GLY A 21 5.90 -3.03 1.54
CA GLY A 21 5.97 -3.68 0.21
C GLY A 21 4.94 -3.12 -0.78
N ILE A 22 3.71 -2.88 -0.34
CA ILE A 22 2.67 -2.23 -1.15
C ILE A 22 3.13 -0.84 -1.60
N MET A 23 3.57 0.02 -0.68
CA MET A 23 3.99 1.39 -1.03
C MET A 23 5.26 1.40 -1.89
N ALA A 24 6.22 0.51 -1.62
CA ALA A 24 7.44 0.39 -2.41
C ALA A 24 7.15 -0.07 -3.85
N TYR A 25 6.17 -0.95 -4.04
CA TYR A 25 5.74 -1.32 -5.38
C TYR A 25 5.00 -0.16 -6.07
N LEU A 26 4.06 0.48 -5.37
CA LEU A 26 3.27 1.59 -5.90
C LEU A 26 4.09 2.86 -6.19
N SER A 27 5.23 3.05 -5.52
CA SER A 27 6.16 4.15 -5.84
C SER A 27 6.81 3.99 -7.22
N SER A 28 6.87 2.75 -7.74
CA SER A 28 7.35 2.43 -9.08
C SER A 28 6.24 2.27 -10.12
N VAL A 29 5.03 1.86 -9.69
CA VAL A 29 3.87 1.60 -10.56
C VAL A 29 2.60 2.15 -9.92
N SER A 30 2.07 3.27 -10.45
CA SER A 30 0.81 3.87 -9.98
C SER A 30 0.04 4.49 -11.16
N PRO A 31 -1.20 4.05 -11.45
CA PRO A 31 -2.01 3.09 -10.69
C PRO A 31 -1.63 1.62 -10.96
N ALA A 32 -1.96 0.73 -10.02
CA ALA A 32 -1.87 -0.72 -10.18
C ALA A 32 -3.25 -1.37 -9.94
N ILE A 33 -3.58 -2.41 -10.70
CA ILE A 33 -4.81 -3.18 -10.47
C ILE A 33 -4.65 -4.09 -9.24
N PHE A 34 -5.75 -4.33 -8.52
CA PHE A 34 -5.72 -5.08 -7.25
C PHE A 34 -5.07 -6.47 -7.38
N GLY A 35 -5.41 -7.22 -8.44
CA GLY A 35 -4.86 -8.57 -8.68
C GLY A 35 -3.35 -8.56 -8.95
N GLU A 36 -2.87 -7.60 -9.74
CA GLU A 36 -1.42 -7.44 -9.98
C GLU A 36 -0.69 -7.12 -8.69
N LEU A 37 -1.17 -6.12 -7.95
CA LEU A 37 -0.55 -5.72 -6.69
C LEU A 37 -0.48 -6.90 -5.73
N ARG A 38 -1.57 -7.65 -5.58
CA ARG A 38 -1.65 -8.87 -4.76
C ARG A 38 -0.58 -9.87 -5.13
N ASP A 39 -0.46 -10.20 -6.41
CA ASP A 39 0.46 -11.22 -6.88
C ASP A 39 1.93 -10.76 -6.69
N LYS A 40 2.20 -9.46 -6.86
CA LYS A 40 3.54 -8.86 -6.65
C LYS A 40 3.96 -8.86 -5.20
N VAL A 41 3.04 -8.58 -4.27
CA VAL A 41 3.34 -8.57 -2.82
C VAL A 41 3.06 -9.90 -2.14
N GLN A 42 2.68 -10.94 -2.91
CA GLN A 42 2.37 -12.30 -2.43
C GLN A 42 1.35 -12.32 -1.28
N ALA A 43 0.32 -11.48 -1.37
CA ALA A 43 -0.75 -11.41 -0.37
C ALA A 43 -1.96 -12.25 -0.78
N THR A 44 -2.81 -12.55 0.20
CA THR A 44 -4.20 -12.98 -0.07
C THR A 44 -5.09 -11.76 -0.24
N ASP A 45 -6.24 -11.92 -0.91
CA ASP A 45 -7.21 -10.82 -1.12
C ASP A 45 -7.62 -10.14 0.19
N GLY A 46 -7.92 -10.93 1.23
CA GLY A 46 -8.32 -10.41 2.54
C GLY A 46 -7.19 -9.65 3.24
N ASN A 47 -5.97 -10.17 3.16
CA ASN A 47 -4.80 -9.52 3.76
C ASN A 47 -4.49 -8.20 3.04
N LEU A 48 -4.45 -8.22 1.70
CA LEU A 48 -4.23 -7.03 0.90
C LEU A 48 -5.31 -5.96 1.13
N SER A 49 -6.59 -6.35 1.12
CA SER A 49 -7.71 -5.42 1.34
C SER A 49 -7.63 -4.74 2.71
N THR A 50 -7.25 -5.49 3.75
CA THR A 50 -7.10 -4.96 5.11
C THR A 50 -5.97 -3.94 5.18
N HIS A 51 -4.84 -4.21 4.55
CA HIS A 51 -3.70 -3.29 4.54
C HIS A 51 -3.91 -2.07 3.64
N LEU A 52 -4.53 -2.23 2.47
CA LEU A 52 -4.89 -1.11 1.60
C LEU A 52 -5.88 -0.16 2.28
N ARG A 53 -6.87 -0.68 3.00
CA ARG A 53 -7.78 0.16 3.80
C ARG A 53 -7.03 1.00 4.84
N LYS A 54 -6.13 0.39 5.61
CA LYS A 54 -5.32 1.10 6.61
C LYS A 54 -4.44 2.18 5.98
N LEU A 55 -3.83 1.87 4.84
CA LEU A 55 -3.01 2.84 4.10
C LEU A 55 -3.85 3.98 3.53
N GLU A 56 -5.06 3.70 3.04
CA GLU A 56 -5.99 4.71 2.53
C GLU A 56 -6.54 5.62 3.63
N GLU A 57 -6.91 5.06 4.78
CA GLU A 57 -7.36 5.81 5.96
C GLU A 57 -6.26 6.76 6.48
N ALA A 58 -5.00 6.37 6.36
CA ALA A 58 -3.84 7.21 6.69
C ALA A 58 -3.38 8.12 5.53
N GLY A 59 -4.04 8.07 4.37
CA GLY A 59 -3.76 8.94 3.22
C GLY A 59 -2.55 8.55 2.36
N TYR A 60 -1.95 7.38 2.57
CA TYR A 60 -0.81 6.90 1.78
C TYR A 60 -1.19 6.40 0.38
N VAL A 61 -2.40 5.89 0.21
CA VAL A 61 -2.91 5.38 -1.08
C VAL A 61 -4.36 5.80 -1.29
N ARG A 62 -4.84 5.72 -2.54
CA ARG A 62 -6.25 5.91 -2.89
C ARG A 62 -6.75 4.67 -3.63
N GLN A 63 -7.92 4.16 -3.26
CA GLN A 63 -8.57 3.05 -3.95
C GLN A 63 -9.72 3.56 -4.81
N GLU A 64 -9.65 3.31 -6.12
CA GLU A 64 -10.73 3.61 -7.05
C GLU A 64 -11.46 2.33 -7.41
N LYS A 65 -12.75 2.24 -7.04
CA LYS A 65 -13.60 1.12 -7.42
C LYS A 65 -14.29 1.42 -8.74
N SER A 66 -13.76 0.87 -9.83
CA SER A 66 -14.47 0.85 -11.11
C SER A 66 -15.32 -0.41 -11.22
N PHE A 67 -16.62 -0.26 -11.43
CA PHE A 67 -17.46 -1.37 -11.89
C PHE A 67 -17.16 -1.61 -13.36
N VAL A 68 -16.33 -2.61 -13.66
CA VAL A 68 -16.22 -3.13 -15.03
C VAL A 68 -17.52 -3.89 -15.29
N GLY A 69 -18.51 -3.21 -15.87
CA GLY A 69 -19.83 -3.75 -16.12
C GLY A 69 -19.74 -5.08 -16.84
N LYS A 70 -20.45 -6.09 -16.32
CA LYS A 70 -20.82 -7.28 -17.10
C LYS A 70 -21.61 -6.78 -18.31
N ARG A 71 -21.00 -6.84 -19.49
CA ARG A 71 -21.73 -7.01 -20.75
C ARG A 71 -21.85 -8.50 -21.00
#